data_AF-A0A524PQW6-F1
#
_entry.id   AF-A0A524PQW6-F1
#
_cell.length_a   1.000
_cell.length_b   1.000
_cell.length_c   1.000
_cell.angle_alpha   90.00
_cell.angle_beta   90.00
_cell.angle_gamma   90.00
#
_symmetry.space_group_name_H-M   'P 1'
#
loop_
_entity.id
_entity.type
_entity.pdbx_description
1 polymer ?
#
loop_
_entity_poly.entity_id
_entity_poly.type
_entity_poly.pdbx_seq_one_letter_code
_entity_poly.pdbx_strand_id
1 'polypeptide(L)'
;MNRIGAAVAFLLFSGASCGLMPGIRPMETLLPRETDVPGWVSGIPERVRRDQIARLHPLLDEYGPIELVASEYRRLSGGTEGLRVELIRFRTSLDSFGAYARERGIDSDARFYVDNGYRTDSGLYFRHGIFYGRITATGPSGGGSEQAKLFRDVVGNNIRRAFFDVLLPGYLLLVSGDRSTRNIVYRKKGIEKVPGMRSIFIVRREIEGKRRDMFF
;
A
#
# COMPACT_ATOMS: atom_id res chain seq x y z
N MET A 1 -51.35 -25.26 -32.68
CA MET A 1 -51.29 -24.05 -31.82
C MET A 1 -50.71 -24.47 -30.47
N ASN A 2 -49.40 -24.74 -30.34
CA ASN A 2 -48.27 -23.81 -30.18
C ASN A 2 -48.36 -22.84 -28.99
N ARG A 3 -48.38 -23.28 -27.72
CA ARG A 3 -48.02 -22.43 -26.54
C ARG A 3 -47.54 -23.18 -25.28
N ILE A 4 -46.83 -24.32 -25.40
CA ILE A 4 -46.24 -25.00 -24.21
C ILE A 4 -44.70 -25.05 -24.25
N GLY A 5 -44.09 -24.85 -25.42
CA GLY A 5 -42.62 -24.95 -25.59
C GLY A 5 -41.79 -23.74 -25.15
N ALA A 6 -42.40 -22.61 -24.73
CA ALA A 6 -41.66 -21.38 -24.45
C ALA A 6 -41.35 -21.15 -22.95
N ALA A 7 -42.07 -21.81 -22.03
CA ALA A 7 -41.90 -21.56 -20.60
C ALA A 7 -40.75 -22.37 -19.96
N VAL A 8 -40.34 -23.49 -20.58
CA VAL A 8 -39.29 -24.36 -20.02
C VAL A 8 -37.87 -23.91 -20.43
N ALA A 9 -37.73 -23.19 -21.55
CA ALA A 9 -36.44 -22.69 -22.01
C ALA A 9 -35.93 -21.47 -21.21
N PHE A 10 -36.83 -20.71 -20.57
CA PHE A 10 -36.43 -19.51 -19.81
C PHE A 10 -35.97 -19.83 -18.37
N LEU A 11 -36.39 -20.96 -17.81
CA LEU A 11 -36.01 -21.39 -16.46
C LEU A 11 -34.65 -22.10 -16.39
N LEU A 12 -34.14 -22.61 -17.51
CA LEU A 12 -32.82 -23.27 -17.57
C LEU A 12 -31.64 -22.30 -17.76
N PHE A 13 -31.89 -21.03 -18.12
CA PHE A 13 -30.83 -20.03 -18.29
C PHE A 13 -30.53 -19.20 -17.03
N SER A 14 -31.29 -19.38 -15.95
CA SER A 14 -31.12 -18.59 -14.72
C SER A 14 -30.15 -19.22 -13.69
N GLY A 15 -29.61 -20.41 -13.96
CA GLY A 15 -28.77 -21.16 -13.02
C GLY A 15 -27.26 -21.07 -13.22
N ALA A 16 -26.77 -20.43 -14.30
CA ALA A 16 -25.34 -20.40 -14.63
C ALA A 16 -24.62 -19.10 -14.22
N SER A 17 -25.23 -18.27 -13.38
CA SER A 17 -24.50 -17.22 -12.64
C SER A 17 -24.01 -17.77 -11.31
N CYS A 18 -23.23 -18.87 -11.35
CA CYS A 18 -22.19 -19.06 -10.36
C CYS A 18 -21.23 -17.89 -10.55
N GLY A 19 -21.52 -16.79 -9.86
CA GLY A 19 -20.57 -15.71 -9.70
C GLY A 19 -19.27 -16.34 -9.24
N LEU A 20 -18.29 -16.36 -10.13
CA LEU A 20 -16.88 -16.38 -9.76
C LEU A 20 -16.70 -15.13 -8.90
N MET A 21 -17.07 -15.21 -7.62
CA MET A 21 -16.52 -14.28 -6.65
C MET A 21 -15.02 -14.40 -6.84
N PRO A 22 -14.30 -13.33 -7.21
CA PRO A 22 -12.86 -13.39 -7.29
C PRO A 22 -12.41 -13.82 -5.90
N GLY A 23 -11.98 -15.08 -5.78
CA GLY A 23 -11.45 -15.60 -4.54
C GLY A 23 -10.37 -14.63 -4.10
N ILE A 24 -10.48 -14.10 -2.89
CA ILE A 24 -9.51 -13.15 -2.35
C ILE A 24 -8.15 -13.81 -2.49
N ARG A 25 -7.34 -13.31 -3.43
CA ARG A 25 -6.03 -13.92 -3.70
C ARG A 25 -5.20 -13.80 -2.42
N PRO A 26 -4.51 -14.86 -2.00
CA PRO A 26 -3.60 -14.78 -0.84
C PRO A 26 -2.60 -13.65 -1.06
N MET A 27 -2.30 -12.87 -0.01
CA MET A 27 -1.46 -11.68 -0.14
C MET A 27 -0.05 -12.00 -0.63
N GLU A 28 0.47 -13.19 -0.33
CA GLU A 28 1.78 -13.67 -0.75
C GLU A 28 1.88 -13.74 -2.28
N THR A 29 0.75 -13.95 -2.97
CA THR A 29 0.69 -13.98 -4.45
C THR A 29 0.87 -12.60 -5.08
N LEU A 30 0.85 -11.53 -4.29
CA LEU A 30 1.07 -10.16 -4.75
C LEU A 30 2.56 -9.79 -4.76
N LEU A 31 3.40 -10.55 -4.04
CA LEU A 31 4.84 -10.36 -4.03
C LEU A 31 5.46 -10.81 -5.37
N PRO A 32 6.58 -10.22 -5.80
CA PRO A 32 7.25 -10.60 -7.05
C PRO A 32 7.70 -12.06 -7.03
N ARG A 33 7.47 -12.75 -8.14
CA ARG A 33 8.08 -14.06 -8.41
C ARG A 33 9.42 -13.87 -9.11
N GLU A 34 10.26 -14.89 -9.06
CA GLU A 34 11.55 -14.87 -9.77
C GLU A 34 11.40 -14.63 -11.28
N THR A 35 10.30 -15.09 -11.87
CA THR A 35 9.95 -14.81 -13.27
C THR A 35 9.59 -13.35 -13.55
N ASP A 36 9.10 -12.62 -12.54
CA ASP A 36 8.73 -11.20 -12.67
C ASP A 36 9.96 -10.29 -12.48
N VAL A 37 10.99 -10.78 -11.78
CA VAL A 37 12.24 -10.06 -11.49
C VAL A 37 13.48 -10.93 -11.83
N PRO A 38 13.77 -11.14 -13.12
CA PRO A 38 14.90 -11.97 -13.53
C PRO A 38 16.23 -11.53 -12.90
N GLY A 39 17.05 -12.49 -12.48
CA GLY A 39 18.32 -12.22 -11.79
C GLY A 39 18.22 -12.14 -10.27
N TRP A 40 17.03 -12.37 -9.70
CA TRP A 40 16.77 -12.39 -8.26
C TRP A 40 16.22 -13.75 -7.81
N VAL A 41 16.67 -14.20 -6.64
CA VAL A 41 16.11 -15.35 -5.93
C VAL A 41 15.24 -14.85 -4.82
N SER A 42 14.03 -15.40 -4.71
CA SER A 42 13.08 -15.06 -3.65
C SER A 42 13.23 -16.00 -2.45
N GLY A 43 13.20 -15.44 -1.24
CA GLY A 43 13.03 -16.19 -0.02
C GLY A 43 11.59 -16.65 0.17
N ILE A 44 11.38 -17.53 1.15
CA ILE A 44 10.04 -17.98 1.54
C ILE A 44 9.25 -16.78 2.08
N PRO A 45 8.06 -16.45 1.52
CA PRO A 45 7.24 -15.39 2.05
C PRO A 45 6.85 -15.61 3.51
N GLU A 46 7.13 -14.62 4.34
CA GLU A 46 6.71 -14.54 5.73
C GLU A 46 5.32 -13.89 5.80
N ARG A 47 4.39 -14.52 6.52
CA ARG A 47 3.08 -13.96 6.81
C ARG A 47 3.00 -13.56 8.28
N VAL A 48 2.76 -12.29 8.53
CA VAL A 48 2.68 -11.72 9.87
C VAL A 48 1.23 -11.34 10.20
N ARG A 49 0.72 -11.87 11.30
CA ARG A 49 -0.63 -11.60 11.78
C ARG A 49 -0.71 -10.26 12.51
N ARG A 50 -1.90 -9.66 12.56
CA ARG A 50 -2.17 -8.33 13.13
C ARG A 50 -1.50 -8.08 14.50
N ASP A 51 -1.54 -9.03 15.41
CA ASP A 51 -0.96 -8.94 16.77
C ASP A 51 0.58 -8.87 16.77
N GLN A 52 1.22 -9.38 15.72
CA GLN A 52 2.65 -9.30 15.50
C GLN A 52 3.04 -8.04 14.72
N ILE A 53 2.18 -7.56 13.81
CA ILE A 53 2.45 -6.32 13.04
C ILE A 53 2.62 -5.14 13.99
N ALA A 54 1.80 -5.01 15.03
CA ALA A 54 1.92 -3.92 16.00
C ALA A 54 3.27 -3.93 16.76
N ARG A 55 3.91 -5.10 16.90
CA ARG A 55 5.24 -5.23 17.51
C ARG A 55 6.35 -4.85 16.54
N LEU A 56 6.24 -5.27 15.27
CA LEU A 56 7.25 -4.97 14.23
C LEU A 56 7.16 -3.51 13.75
N HIS A 57 5.95 -2.97 13.66
CA HIS A 57 5.67 -1.62 13.18
C HIS A 57 4.69 -0.89 14.11
N PRO A 58 5.12 -0.43 15.30
CA PRO A 58 4.24 0.21 16.28
C PRO A 58 3.49 1.44 15.75
N LEU A 59 4.13 2.19 14.86
CA LEU A 59 3.52 3.36 14.22
C LEU A 59 2.29 3.02 13.36
N LEU A 60 2.17 1.78 12.90
CA LEU A 60 1.08 1.36 12.03
C LEU A 60 -0.14 0.87 12.80
N ASP A 61 0.01 0.51 14.08
CA ASP A 61 -1.09 0.00 14.92
C ASP A 61 -2.29 0.95 14.95
N GLU A 62 -2.04 2.26 14.94
CA GLU A 62 -3.11 3.27 14.96
C GLU A 62 -4.08 3.17 13.75
N TYR A 63 -3.62 2.61 12.64
CA TYR A 63 -4.38 2.44 11.40
C TYR A 63 -5.00 1.05 11.26
N GLY A 64 -4.73 0.13 12.18
CA GLY A 64 -5.34 -1.21 12.22
C GLY A 64 -4.97 -2.10 11.03
N PRO A 65 -3.68 -2.43 10.84
CA PRO A 65 -3.23 -3.34 9.80
C PRO A 65 -3.91 -4.71 10.00
N ILE A 66 -4.31 -5.34 8.91
CA ILE A 66 -4.98 -6.65 8.93
C ILE A 66 -3.93 -7.76 8.80
N GLU A 67 -2.99 -7.56 7.90
CA GLU A 67 -2.07 -8.59 7.43
C GLU A 67 -0.84 -7.93 6.80
N LEU A 68 0.32 -8.52 7.02
CA LEU A 68 1.59 -8.16 6.39
C LEU A 68 2.17 -9.43 5.77
N VAL A 69 2.62 -9.32 4.53
CA VAL A 69 3.46 -10.33 3.90
C VAL A 69 4.80 -9.71 3.54
N ALA A 70 5.88 -10.45 3.74
CA ALA A 70 7.22 -10.00 3.41
C ALA A 70 8.03 -11.10 2.75
N SER A 71 8.94 -10.74 1.86
CA SER A 71 9.96 -11.66 1.36
C SER A 71 11.28 -10.92 1.13
N GLU A 72 12.38 -11.65 1.35
CA GLU A 72 13.71 -11.19 1.02
C GLU A 72 14.11 -11.69 -0.35
N TYR A 73 14.77 -10.83 -1.13
CA TYR A 73 15.26 -11.13 -2.46
C TYR A 73 16.76 -10.89 -2.49
N ARG A 74 17.49 -11.85 -3.05
CA ARG A 74 18.95 -11.78 -3.20
C ARG A 74 19.33 -11.87 -4.66
N ARG A 75 20.34 -11.12 -5.07
CA ARG A 75 20.81 -11.11 -6.46
C ARG A 75 21.57 -12.40 -6.79
N LEU A 76 21.25 -13.04 -7.92
CA LEU A 76 21.88 -14.28 -8.37
C LEU A 76 23.38 -14.14 -8.66
N SER A 77 23.84 -12.95 -9.05
CA SER A 77 25.23 -12.69 -9.45
C SER A 77 26.24 -12.67 -8.30
N GLY A 78 25.89 -13.23 -7.12
CA GLY A 78 26.80 -13.37 -5.98
C GLY A 78 27.10 -12.08 -5.21
N GLY A 79 26.37 -11.00 -5.45
CA GLY A 79 26.52 -9.75 -4.69
C GLY A 79 25.88 -9.82 -3.30
N THR A 80 26.30 -8.94 -2.39
CA THR A 80 25.64 -8.72 -1.09
C THR A 80 24.36 -7.88 -1.19
N GLU A 81 23.94 -7.56 -2.41
CA GLU A 81 22.73 -6.80 -2.67
C GLU A 81 21.49 -7.64 -2.37
N GLY A 82 20.66 -7.12 -1.48
CA GLY A 82 19.38 -7.72 -1.15
C GLY A 82 18.30 -6.67 -0.99
N LEU A 83 17.06 -7.08 -1.23
CA LEU A 83 15.87 -6.27 -1.03
C LEU A 83 14.88 -7.02 -0.15
N ARG A 84 14.29 -6.34 0.82
CA ARG A 84 13.11 -6.82 1.55
C ARG A 84 11.89 -6.10 1.01
N VAL A 85 10.94 -6.86 0.51
CA VAL A 85 9.64 -6.37 0.04
C VAL A 85 8.61 -6.69 1.11
N GLU A 86 7.95 -5.68 1.64
CA GLU A 86 6.88 -5.81 2.62
C GLU A 86 5.61 -5.20 2.03
N LEU A 87 4.49 -5.90 2.18
CA LEU A 87 3.18 -5.44 1.75
C LEU A 87 2.17 -5.60 2.89
N ILE A 88 1.55 -4.50 3.27
CA ILE A 88 0.64 -4.40 4.40
C ILE A 88 -0.75 -4.06 3.89
N ARG A 89 -1.75 -4.83 4.32
CA ARG A 89 -3.16 -4.61 3.98
C ARG A 89 -3.92 -3.98 5.13
N PHE A 90 -4.73 -3.00 4.79
CA PHE A 90 -5.62 -2.30 5.71
C PHE A 90 -7.08 -2.53 5.33
N ARG A 91 -7.99 -2.14 6.23
CA ARG A 91 -9.43 -2.23 5.97
C ARG A 91 -9.88 -1.21 4.94
N THR A 92 -9.30 -0.01 4.97
CA THR A 92 -9.72 1.11 4.13
C THR A 92 -8.54 1.79 3.45
N SER A 93 -8.81 2.48 2.33
CA SER A 93 -7.81 3.28 1.62
C SER A 93 -7.32 4.47 2.45
N LEU A 94 -8.17 4.98 3.36
CA LEU A 94 -7.81 6.03 4.30
C LEU A 94 -6.85 5.52 5.38
N ASP A 95 -7.05 4.30 5.88
CA ASP A 95 -6.14 3.68 6.84
C ASP A 95 -4.75 3.42 6.24
N SER A 96 -4.69 2.87 5.02
CA SER A 96 -3.41 2.66 4.31
C SER A 96 -2.71 3.99 4.01
N PHE A 97 -3.48 5.03 3.69
CA PHE A 97 -2.94 6.38 3.50
C PHE A 97 -2.44 7.01 4.78
N GLY A 98 -3.15 6.84 5.89
CA GLY A 98 -2.70 7.26 7.21
C GLY A 98 -1.36 6.65 7.56
N ALA A 99 -1.24 5.33 7.44
CA ALA A 99 0.00 4.59 7.64
C ALA A 99 1.15 5.13 6.76
N TYR A 100 0.93 5.19 5.44
CA TYR A 100 1.89 5.71 4.47
C TYR A 100 2.32 7.15 4.77
N ALA A 101 1.37 8.05 4.99
CA ALA A 101 1.63 9.47 5.21
C ALA A 101 2.27 9.73 6.58
N ARG A 102 1.99 8.88 7.56
CA ARG A 102 2.57 8.98 8.90
C ARG A 102 4.04 8.60 8.92
N GLU A 103 4.39 7.46 8.32
CA GLU A 103 5.78 7.02 8.21
C GLU A 103 6.61 8.05 7.43
N ARG A 104 6.09 8.49 6.27
CA ARG A 104 6.64 9.59 5.49
C ARG A 104 6.81 10.90 6.27
N GLY A 105 5.86 11.25 7.13
CA GLY A 105 5.87 12.52 7.88
C GLY A 105 6.95 12.61 8.95
N ILE A 106 7.56 11.47 9.32
CA ILE A 106 8.66 11.36 10.29
C ILE A 106 10.02 11.33 9.54
N ASP A 107 10.03 10.86 8.30
CA ASP A 107 11.23 10.76 7.48
C ASP A 107 11.60 12.11 6.85
N SER A 108 12.72 12.69 7.28
CA SER A 108 13.21 13.97 6.76
C SER A 108 13.74 13.89 5.33
N ASP A 109 14.11 12.70 4.87
CA ASP A 109 14.78 12.46 3.59
C ASP A 109 13.82 11.93 2.52
N ALA A 110 12.52 11.94 2.81
CA ALA A 110 11.48 11.52 1.89
C ALA A 110 11.47 12.37 0.62
N ARG A 111 11.83 11.75 -0.51
CA ARG A 111 11.83 12.34 -1.85
C ARG A 111 10.70 11.72 -2.68
N PHE A 112 9.69 12.51 -3.02
CA PHE A 112 8.57 12.04 -3.83
C PHE A 112 8.98 11.79 -5.27
N TYR A 113 8.51 10.68 -5.84
CA TYR A 113 8.54 10.45 -7.28
C TYR A 113 7.13 10.41 -7.88
N VAL A 114 6.10 10.15 -7.05
CA VAL A 114 4.66 10.32 -7.34
C VAL A 114 3.90 10.61 -6.04
N ASP A 115 2.61 10.94 -6.09
CA ASP A 115 1.84 11.30 -4.89
C ASP A 115 1.73 10.17 -3.85
N ASN A 116 1.53 8.95 -4.33
CA ASN A 116 1.47 7.75 -3.52
C ASN A 116 2.82 6.99 -3.50
N GLY A 117 3.95 7.69 -3.70
CA GLY A 117 5.26 7.06 -3.67
C GLY A 117 6.43 7.99 -3.35
N TYR A 118 7.24 7.61 -2.37
CA TYR A 118 8.47 8.32 -2.01
C TYR A 118 9.65 7.36 -1.83
N ARG A 119 10.86 7.90 -1.95
CA ARG A 119 12.11 7.18 -1.70
C ARG A 119 12.90 7.86 -0.58
N THR A 120 13.66 7.06 0.12
CA THR A 120 14.60 7.45 1.17
C THR A 120 15.96 6.83 0.82
N ASP A 121 16.96 6.95 1.68
CA ASP A 121 18.20 6.18 1.52
C ASP A 121 18.02 4.70 1.89
N SER A 122 17.05 4.39 2.76
CA SER A 122 16.72 3.03 3.19
C SER A 122 15.85 2.25 2.21
N GLY A 123 15.07 2.92 1.35
CA GLY A 123 14.13 2.21 0.49
C GLY A 123 13.19 3.06 -0.36
N LEU A 124 12.23 2.36 -0.94
CA LEU A 124 11.13 2.88 -1.73
C LEU A 124 9.80 2.46 -1.10
N TYR A 125 8.91 3.43 -0.94
CA TYR A 125 7.65 3.31 -0.23
C TYR A 125 6.52 3.73 -1.13
N PHE A 126 5.43 2.96 -1.17
CA PHE A 126 4.30 3.26 -2.04
C PHE A 126 2.97 2.83 -1.45
N ARG A 127 1.90 3.50 -1.87
CA ARG A 127 0.53 3.17 -1.50
C ARG A 127 -0.29 2.83 -2.74
N HIS A 128 -1.15 1.83 -2.64
CA HIS A 128 -2.10 1.50 -3.69
C HIS A 128 -3.40 0.98 -3.07
N GLY A 129 -4.48 1.76 -3.17
CA GLY A 129 -5.76 1.41 -2.54
C GLY A 129 -5.62 1.10 -1.05
N ILE A 130 -6.03 -0.08 -0.63
CA ILE A 130 -5.95 -0.55 0.77
C ILE A 130 -4.56 -1.08 1.17
N PHE A 131 -3.55 -0.97 0.29
CA PHE A 131 -2.22 -1.51 0.51
C PHE A 131 -1.18 -0.41 0.73
N TYR A 132 -0.22 -0.70 1.61
CA TYR A 132 1.02 0.05 1.81
C TYR A 132 2.19 -0.90 1.59
N GLY A 133 3.08 -0.56 0.66
CA GLY A 133 4.27 -1.34 0.31
C GLY A 133 5.56 -0.63 0.68
N ARG A 134 6.54 -1.43 1.11
CA ARG A 134 7.90 -1.01 1.48
C ARG A 134 8.88 -1.91 0.76
N ILE A 135 9.87 -1.33 0.08
CA ILE A 135 10.96 -2.06 -0.56
C ILE A 135 12.25 -1.47 -0.02
N THR A 136 12.90 -2.20 0.88
CA THR A 136 14.07 -1.71 1.61
C THR A 136 15.29 -2.52 1.24
N ALA A 137 16.46 -1.88 1.19
CA ALA A 137 17.71 -2.60 0.98
C ALA A 137 18.10 -3.35 2.24
N THR A 138 18.57 -4.59 2.10
CA THR A 138 19.11 -5.41 3.19
C THR A 138 20.64 -5.47 3.18
N GLY A 139 21.29 -4.77 2.25
CA GLY A 139 22.75 -4.67 2.09
C GLY A 139 23.23 -3.24 1.89
N PRO A 140 24.53 -3.02 1.61
CA PRO A 140 25.15 -1.69 1.50
C PRO A 140 24.70 -0.88 0.27
N SER A 141 23.97 -1.49 -0.66
CA SER A 141 23.37 -0.81 -1.81
C SER A 141 22.20 0.05 -1.35
N GLY A 142 22.23 1.36 -1.63
CA GLY A 142 21.16 2.28 -1.24
C GLY A 142 19.77 1.85 -1.75
N GLY A 143 18.74 2.00 -0.91
CA GLY A 143 17.38 1.50 -1.16
C GLY A 143 16.56 2.26 -2.21
N GLY A 144 17.10 3.35 -2.76
CA GLY A 144 16.48 4.16 -3.83
C GLY A 144 16.83 3.74 -5.26
N SER A 145 17.33 2.52 -5.45
CA SER A 145 17.89 2.05 -6.72
C SER A 145 16.86 1.75 -7.82
N GLU A 146 17.28 1.64 -9.08
CA GLU A 146 16.41 1.23 -10.21
C GLU A 146 15.79 -0.15 -9.98
N GLN A 147 16.47 -1.02 -9.23
CA GLN A 147 15.96 -2.33 -8.88
C GLN A 147 14.72 -2.21 -7.96
N ALA A 148 14.74 -1.34 -6.95
CA ALA A 148 13.58 -1.14 -6.09
C ALA A 148 12.34 -0.64 -6.88
N LYS A 149 12.54 0.14 -7.95
CA LYS A 149 11.45 0.56 -8.85
C LYS A 149 10.84 -0.60 -9.62
N LEU A 150 11.65 -1.50 -10.17
CA LEU A 150 11.18 -2.71 -10.86
C LEU A 150 10.28 -3.54 -9.92
N PHE A 151 10.75 -3.79 -8.70
CA PHE A 151 9.98 -4.52 -7.69
C PHE A 151 8.65 -3.84 -7.37
N ARG A 152 8.66 -2.50 -7.22
CA ARG A 152 7.43 -1.72 -6.98
C ARG A 152 6.45 -1.86 -8.14
N ASP A 153 6.92 -1.82 -9.38
CA ASP A 153 6.06 -1.89 -10.55
C ASP A 153 5.42 -3.28 -10.69
N VAL A 154 6.18 -4.35 -10.41
CA VAL A 154 5.64 -5.71 -10.34
C VAL A 154 4.56 -5.83 -9.26
N VAL A 155 4.83 -5.39 -8.03
CA VAL A 155 3.84 -5.43 -6.93
C VAL A 155 2.60 -4.59 -7.29
N GLY A 156 2.80 -3.39 -7.82
CA GLY A 156 1.70 -2.52 -8.25
C GLY A 156 0.84 -3.16 -9.35
N ASN A 157 1.45 -3.86 -10.30
CA ASN A 157 0.73 -4.60 -11.34
C ASN A 157 -0.05 -5.78 -10.75
N ASN A 158 0.54 -6.53 -9.81
CA ASN A 158 -0.13 -7.64 -9.14
C ASN A 158 -1.34 -7.16 -8.34
N ILE A 159 -1.22 -6.03 -7.62
CA ILE A 159 -2.34 -5.43 -6.88
C ILE A 159 -3.44 -5.00 -7.86
N ARG A 160 -3.12 -4.24 -8.92
CA ARG A 160 -4.13 -3.78 -9.91
C ARG A 160 -4.88 -4.92 -10.59
N ARG A 161 -4.22 -6.06 -10.80
CA ARG A 161 -4.85 -7.26 -11.39
C ARG A 161 -5.75 -8.00 -10.41
N ALA A 162 -5.46 -7.92 -9.11
CA ALA A 162 -6.16 -8.68 -8.07
C ALA A 162 -7.25 -7.87 -7.35
N PHE A 163 -7.14 -6.54 -7.33
CA PHE A 163 -8.02 -5.65 -6.59
C PHE A 163 -8.41 -4.43 -7.42
N PHE A 164 -9.64 -3.97 -7.23
CA PHE A 164 -10.08 -2.69 -7.78
C PHE A 164 -9.44 -1.51 -7.04
N ASP A 165 -9.25 -0.40 -7.74
CA ASP A 165 -8.75 0.83 -7.17
C ASP A 165 -9.74 1.38 -6.13
N VAL A 166 -9.37 1.27 -4.84
CA VAL A 166 -10.10 1.95 -3.77
C VAL A 166 -9.52 3.34 -3.60
N LEU A 167 -10.22 4.33 -4.16
CA LEU A 167 -9.77 5.72 -4.14
C LEU A 167 -9.80 6.33 -2.74
N LEU A 168 -9.00 7.39 -2.58
CA LEU A 168 -9.06 8.24 -1.40
C LEU A 168 -10.31 9.12 -1.43
N PRO A 169 -10.89 9.46 -0.26
CA PRO A 169 -12.00 10.40 -0.22
C PRO A 169 -11.63 11.75 -0.85
N GLY A 170 -12.48 12.24 -1.77
CA GLY A 170 -12.18 13.45 -2.56
C GLY A 170 -11.97 14.72 -1.73
N TYR A 171 -12.55 14.78 -0.53
CA TYR A 171 -12.37 15.92 0.39
C TYR A 171 -10.90 16.12 0.81
N LEU A 172 -10.07 15.08 0.76
CA LEU A 172 -8.64 15.18 1.06
C LEU A 172 -7.92 16.16 0.13
N LEU A 173 -8.33 16.22 -1.13
CA LEU A 173 -7.67 17.09 -2.11
C LEU A 173 -8.07 18.55 -1.93
N LEU A 174 -9.21 18.84 -1.29
CA LEU A 174 -9.66 20.21 -1.02
C LEU A 174 -8.69 20.96 -0.10
N VAL A 175 -8.06 20.27 0.85
CA VAL A 175 -7.15 20.89 1.82
C VAL A 175 -5.71 21.03 1.31
N SER A 176 -5.34 20.31 0.23
CA SER A 176 -3.99 20.33 -0.34
C SER A 176 -3.61 21.63 -1.08
N GLY A 177 -4.59 22.32 -1.66
CA GLY A 177 -4.36 23.51 -2.51
C GLY A 177 -3.84 23.18 -3.92
N ASP A 178 -2.98 22.17 -4.06
CA ASP A 178 -2.38 21.72 -5.33
C ASP A 178 -2.97 20.39 -5.86
N ARG A 179 -4.05 19.91 -5.22
CA ARG A 179 -4.65 18.58 -5.46
C ARG A 179 -3.68 17.42 -5.26
N SER A 180 -2.67 17.59 -4.39
CA SER A 180 -1.70 16.55 -4.06
C SER A 180 -1.82 16.03 -2.62
N THR A 181 -1.57 14.75 -2.43
CA THR A 181 -1.53 14.15 -1.09
C THR A 181 -0.16 14.24 -0.40
N ARG A 182 0.84 14.82 -1.08
CA ARG A 182 2.24 14.91 -0.62
C ARG A 182 2.38 15.68 0.69
N ASN A 183 1.55 16.67 0.92
CA ASN A 183 1.64 17.55 2.08
C ASN A 183 0.64 17.20 3.19
N ILE A 184 -0.12 16.11 3.04
CA ILE A 184 -1.20 15.72 3.97
C ILE A 184 -0.75 14.52 4.81
N VAL A 185 -0.87 14.62 6.14
CA VAL A 185 -0.72 13.51 7.09
C VAL A 185 -2.06 13.27 7.77
N TYR A 186 -2.58 12.05 7.68
CA TYR A 186 -3.82 11.66 8.37
C TYR A 186 -3.49 10.98 9.72
N ARG A 187 -4.12 11.43 10.81
CA ARG A 187 -3.98 10.85 12.15
C ARG A 187 -5.31 10.30 12.63
N LYS A 188 -5.39 8.98 12.76
CA LYS A 188 -6.61 8.30 13.18
C LYS A 188 -6.87 8.44 14.68
N LYS A 189 -5.86 8.18 15.52
CA LYS A 189 -5.99 8.27 16.99
C LYS A 189 -5.87 9.69 17.54
N GLY A 190 -5.44 10.67 16.72
CA GLY A 190 -5.25 12.06 17.14
C GLY A 190 -3.80 12.42 17.44
N ILE A 191 -3.61 13.56 18.11
CA ILE A 191 -2.33 14.00 18.65
C ILE A 191 -2.44 13.94 20.17
N GLU A 192 -1.56 13.20 20.82
CA GLU A 192 -1.59 13.00 22.28
C GLU A 192 -1.58 14.31 23.06
N LYS A 193 -0.88 15.32 22.54
CA LYS A 193 -0.80 16.67 23.13
C LYS A 193 -2.07 17.52 22.92
N VAL A 194 -3.04 17.06 22.13
CA VAL A 194 -4.30 17.78 21.88
C VAL A 194 -5.49 16.85 22.18
N PRO A 195 -6.02 16.89 23.41
CA PRO A 195 -7.13 16.03 23.83
C PRO A 195 -8.36 16.17 22.93
N GLY A 196 -9.06 15.06 22.69
CA GLY A 196 -10.33 15.04 21.96
C GLY A 196 -10.22 15.08 20.42
N MET A 197 -9.06 15.43 19.86
CA MET A 197 -8.84 15.38 18.41
C MET A 197 -8.64 13.94 17.95
N ARG A 198 -9.49 13.44 17.04
CA ARG A 198 -9.35 12.13 16.37
C ARG A 198 -9.70 12.29 14.89
N SER A 199 -9.18 11.39 14.06
CA SER A 199 -9.41 11.40 12.61
C SER A 199 -9.10 12.76 11.96
N ILE A 200 -7.97 13.35 12.31
CA ILE A 200 -7.59 14.70 11.86
C ILE A 200 -6.64 14.64 10.65
N PHE A 201 -6.72 15.66 9.82
CA PHE A 201 -5.80 15.88 8.71
C PHE A 201 -4.86 17.02 9.07
N ILE A 202 -3.56 16.73 8.98
CA ILE A 202 -2.50 17.71 9.17
C ILE A 202 -1.96 18.04 7.78
N VAL A 203 -2.10 19.30 7.36
CA VAL A 203 -1.54 19.79 6.10
C VAL A 203 -0.31 20.63 6.43
N ARG A 204 0.85 20.20 5.95
CA ARG A 204 2.10 20.93 6.12
C ARG A 204 2.27 21.92 4.97
N ARG A 205 2.38 23.20 5.27
CA ARG A 205 2.60 24.27 4.28
C ARG A 205 3.81 25.11 4.64
N GLU A 206 4.44 25.69 3.62
CA GLU A 206 5.43 26.74 3.82
C GLU A 206 4.73 28.09 3.74
N ILE A 207 4.78 28.84 4.84
CA ILE A 207 4.19 30.17 4.98
C ILE A 207 5.33 31.09 5.45
N GLU A 208 5.67 32.10 4.65
CA GLU A 208 6.76 33.05 4.95
C GLU A 208 8.11 32.35 5.21
N GLY A 209 8.44 31.32 4.42
CA GLY A 209 9.68 30.54 4.58
C GLY A 209 9.70 29.61 5.80
N LYS A 210 8.59 29.49 6.54
CA LYS A 210 8.45 28.59 7.69
C LYS A 210 7.45 27.48 7.42
N ARG A 211 7.83 26.24 7.72
CA ARG A 211 6.90 25.10 7.71
C ARG A 211 5.91 25.24 8.87
N ARG A 212 4.61 25.28 8.54
CA ARG A 212 3.50 25.29 9.49
C ARG A 212 2.60 24.10 9.26
N ASP A 213 2.17 23.48 10.36
CA ASP A 213 1.20 22.39 10.35
C ASP A 213 -0.19 23.00 10.59
N MET A 214 -1.12 22.76 9.67
CA MET A 214 -2.52 23.17 9.77
C MET A 214 -3.40 21.97 10.05
N PHE A 215 -4.33 22.11 10.99
CA PHE A 215 -5.18 21.01 11.46
C PHE A 215 -6.61 21.18 10.91
N PHE A 216 -7.13 20.12 10.29
CA PHE A 216 -8.48 20.02 9.72
C PHE A 216 -9.18 18.76 10.24
#